data_AF-A0A0I9N9C3-F1
#
_entry.id   AF-A0A0I9N9C3-F1
#
_cell.length_a   1.000
_cell.length_b   1.000
_cell.length_c   1.000
_cell.angle_alpha   90.00
_cell.angle_beta   90.00
_cell.angle_gamma   90.00
#
_symmetry.space_group_name_H-M   'P 1'
#
loop_
_entity.id
_entity.type
_entity.pdbx_description
1 polymer ?
#
loop_
_entity_poly.entity_id
_entity_poly.type
_entity_poly.pdbx_seq_one_letter_code
_entity_poly.pdbx_strand_id
1 'polypeptide(L)'
;MYMGFLSMEFGFKLGQLSSTGGPLGELVQWSDLIAELYLLGHSLMICTEMITHFSDLQWKWIQLSKISRKIILLILVYGKAGYMWKNAKRLIETVRKFTEVHATVNDNLPDFDNLIINHGVLIGPELHALMRKVKIFLGLGFLFEGPAPLEAIANGVVFINPSFNPPKSRKTSDFFKDKPTLRELTSQNPYAKLFIGRPHVFTVDIEISSQVEDAIREALLSQESKQDFCYVSRFPPVHAIITVEAVSMQSCQDACRQHNFLCERSFFRIVNMPEFLNKSGSCATLNSIPIPYAPYECSKQENSDLYSCASVPTILDIRRICPCRDFLQGQTALFLLVYDSHS
;
A
#
# COMPACT_ATOMS: atom_id res chain seq x y z
N MET A 1 6.14 11.33 -20.73
CA MET A 1 6.11 10.21 -19.77
C MET A 1 7.10 9.16 -20.24
N TYR A 2 8.17 8.92 -19.48
CA TYR A 2 9.21 7.95 -19.83
C TYR A 2 9.11 6.70 -18.94
N MET A 3 8.88 5.54 -19.54
CA MET A 3 8.72 4.25 -18.87
C MET A 3 9.99 3.40 -19.01
N GLY A 4 11.08 3.84 -18.38
CA GLY A 4 12.38 3.16 -18.49
C GLY A 4 12.37 1.68 -18.06
N PHE A 5 11.44 1.25 -17.20
CA PHE A 5 11.29 -0.16 -16.84
C PHE A 5 10.81 -1.06 -18.00
N LEU A 6 10.29 -0.48 -19.08
CA LEU A 6 9.96 -1.18 -20.33
C LEU A 6 11.06 -1.10 -21.40
N SER A 7 12.12 -0.33 -21.15
CA SER A 7 13.25 -0.22 -22.07
C SER A 7 13.96 -1.56 -22.22
N MET A 8 14.40 -1.84 -23.45
CA MET A 8 15.30 -2.96 -23.73
C MET A 8 16.69 -2.77 -23.11
N GLU A 9 17.14 -1.52 -22.95
CA GLU A 9 18.43 -1.18 -22.34
C GLU A 9 18.54 -1.67 -20.89
N PHE A 10 17.46 -1.50 -20.11
CA PHE A 10 17.43 -1.90 -18.71
C PHE A 10 17.13 -3.40 -18.52
N GLY A 11 16.70 -4.12 -19.56
CA GLY A 11 16.63 -5.59 -19.56
C GLY A 11 15.62 -6.22 -18.58
N PHE A 12 14.70 -5.45 -17.98
CA PHE A 12 13.75 -5.96 -16.99
C PHE A 12 12.69 -6.93 -17.56
N LYS A 13 12.47 -6.93 -18.88
CA LYS A 13 11.52 -7.82 -19.60
C LYS A 13 10.08 -7.83 -19.05
N LEU A 14 9.67 -6.79 -18.34
CA LEU A 14 8.34 -6.67 -17.71
C LEU A 14 7.20 -6.79 -18.74
N GLY A 15 7.34 -6.14 -19.90
CA GLY A 15 6.36 -6.24 -20.99
C GLY A 15 6.19 -7.68 -21.52
N GLN A 16 7.30 -8.41 -21.70
CA GLN A 16 7.30 -9.78 -22.21
C GLN A 16 6.66 -10.77 -21.22
N LEU A 17 6.82 -10.53 -19.92
CA LEU A 17 6.30 -11.40 -18.86
C LEU A 17 4.87 -11.07 -18.44
N SER A 18 4.27 -10.02 -19.01
CA SER A 18 2.95 -9.54 -18.60
C SER A 18 1.83 -10.58 -18.79
N SER A 19 1.93 -11.40 -19.84
CA SER A 19 0.96 -12.46 -20.15
C SER A 19 1.27 -13.82 -19.51
N THR A 20 2.38 -13.95 -18.77
CA THR A 20 2.87 -15.22 -18.24
C THR A 20 3.06 -15.21 -16.71
N GLY A 21 2.42 -14.26 -16.01
CA GLY A 21 2.46 -14.16 -14.55
C GLY A 21 3.60 -13.32 -13.99
N GLY A 22 4.27 -12.52 -14.84
CA GLY A 22 5.30 -11.55 -14.44
C GLY A 22 4.79 -10.43 -13.51
N PRO A 23 5.67 -9.55 -12.99
CA PRO A 23 5.27 -8.41 -12.16
C PRO A 23 4.37 -7.46 -12.96
N LEU A 24 3.20 -7.12 -12.40
CA LEU A 24 2.20 -6.26 -13.05
C LEU A 24 1.90 -4.99 -12.26
N GLY A 25 2.38 -4.84 -11.02
CA GLY A 25 1.98 -3.74 -10.14
C GLY A 25 2.34 -2.37 -10.73
N GLU A 26 3.56 -2.25 -11.24
CA GLU A 26 4.05 -1.06 -11.92
C GLU A 26 3.27 -0.80 -13.22
N LEU A 27 2.93 -1.84 -14.00
CA LEU A 27 2.16 -1.69 -15.23
C LEU A 27 0.74 -1.17 -14.98
N VAL A 28 0.09 -1.63 -13.92
CA VAL A 28 -1.24 -1.14 -13.51
C VAL A 28 -1.15 0.35 -13.14
N GLN A 29 -0.18 0.73 -12.29
CA GLN A 29 0.00 2.12 -11.88
C GLN A 29 0.24 3.07 -13.07
N TRP A 30 1.08 2.67 -14.03
CA TRP A 30 1.34 3.48 -15.22
C TRP A 30 0.14 3.57 -16.16
N SER A 31 -0.63 2.48 -16.30
CA SER A 31 -1.86 2.47 -17.11
C SER A 31 -2.90 3.47 -16.57
N ASP A 32 -3.11 3.45 -15.25
CA ASP A 32 -4.06 4.37 -14.60
C ASP A 32 -3.60 5.83 -14.70
N LEU A 33 -2.30 6.11 -14.50
CA LEU A 33 -1.75 7.47 -14.63
C LEU A 33 -1.88 8.02 -16.06
N ILE A 34 -1.61 7.20 -17.08
CA ILE A 34 -1.77 7.58 -18.48
C ILE A 34 -3.24 7.87 -18.79
N ALA A 35 -4.15 6.98 -18.35
CA ALA A 35 -5.58 7.15 -18.54
C ALA A 35 -6.10 8.43 -17.86
N GLU A 36 -5.69 8.69 -16.62
CA GLU A 36 -6.09 9.88 -15.86
C GLU A 36 -5.63 11.16 -16.55
N LEU A 37 -4.35 11.27 -16.91
CA LEU A 37 -3.84 12.48 -17.56
C LEU A 37 -4.47 12.70 -18.95
N TYR A 38 -4.75 11.63 -19.70
CA TYR A 38 -5.47 11.73 -20.97
C TYR A 38 -6.91 12.23 -20.78
N LEU A 39 -7.65 11.67 -19.81
CA LEU A 39 -9.02 12.07 -19.50
C LEU A 39 -9.11 13.52 -18.98
N LEU A 40 -8.08 14.00 -18.28
CA LEU A 40 -7.95 15.40 -17.86
C LEU A 40 -7.59 16.36 -19.01
N GLY A 41 -7.40 15.85 -20.23
CA GLY A 41 -7.16 16.65 -21.43
C GLY A 41 -5.70 17.02 -21.68
N HIS A 42 -4.73 16.39 -20.99
CA HIS A 42 -3.32 16.62 -21.26
C HIS A 42 -2.88 15.96 -22.56
N SER A 43 -2.03 16.65 -23.33
CA SER A 43 -1.34 16.04 -24.48
C SER A 43 -0.21 15.16 -23.98
N LEU A 44 -0.38 13.85 -24.09
CA LEU A 44 0.59 12.87 -23.59
C LEU A 44 1.59 12.44 -24.65
N MET A 45 2.85 12.40 -24.25
CA MET A 45 3.94 11.76 -24.99
C MET A 45 4.45 10.59 -24.15
N ILE A 46 4.48 9.39 -24.72
CA ILE A 46 4.86 8.16 -24.03
C ILE A 46 6.12 7.59 -24.70
N CYS A 47 7.19 7.40 -23.94
CA CYS A 47 8.46 6.88 -24.45
C CYS A 47 8.94 5.71 -23.58
N THR A 48 9.47 4.65 -24.19
CA THR A 48 10.08 3.50 -23.49
C THR A 48 11.60 3.44 -23.63
N GLU A 49 12.17 4.07 -24.66
CA GLU A 49 13.62 4.10 -24.93
C GLU A 49 14.17 5.54 -24.82
N MET A 50 15.45 5.67 -24.48
CA MET A 50 16.16 6.96 -24.56
C MET A 50 16.64 7.19 -26.00
N ILE A 51 15.76 7.60 -26.91
CA ILE A 51 16.19 8.09 -28.23
C ILE A 51 15.39 9.33 -28.67
N THR A 52 16.12 10.28 -29.23
CA THR A 52 15.68 11.46 -29.98
C THR A 52 14.90 11.08 -31.24
N HIS A 53 13.63 11.53 -31.32
CA HIS A 53 12.68 11.47 -32.45
C HIS A 53 11.54 10.43 -32.41
N PHE A 54 10.42 10.87 -32.98
CA PHE A 54 9.03 10.61 -32.61
C PHE A 54 8.34 9.56 -33.48
N SER A 55 7.40 8.81 -32.89
CA SER A 55 6.13 8.42 -33.55
C SER A 55 5.06 7.99 -32.54
N ASP A 56 3.80 8.28 -32.88
CA ASP A 56 2.58 8.16 -32.05
C ASP A 56 2.06 6.73 -31.85
N LEU A 57 1.40 6.48 -30.71
CA LEU A 57 0.71 5.22 -30.39
C LEU A 57 -0.77 5.47 -30.03
N GLN A 58 -1.66 4.65 -30.60
CA GLN A 58 -3.12 4.65 -30.40
C GLN A 58 -3.57 3.41 -29.59
N TRP A 59 -4.54 3.55 -28.69
CA TRP A 59 -5.15 2.43 -27.94
C TRP A 59 -6.69 2.47 -27.93
N LYS A 60 -7.33 1.29 -27.85
CA LYS A 60 -8.78 1.03 -27.83
C LYS A 60 -9.26 0.61 -26.43
N TRP A 61 -10.50 0.96 -26.08
CA TRP A 61 -11.17 0.66 -24.81
C TRP A 61 -12.12 -0.55 -24.88
N ILE A 62 -12.35 -1.23 -23.74
CA ILE A 62 -13.40 -2.24 -23.52
C ILE A 62 -14.33 -1.77 -22.39
N GLN A 63 -15.63 -2.00 -22.56
CA GLN A 63 -16.71 -1.62 -21.64
C GLN A 63 -17.10 -2.82 -20.74
N LEU A 64 -17.35 -2.59 -19.45
CA LEU A 64 -17.83 -3.61 -18.50
C LEU A 64 -19.31 -3.40 -18.15
N SER A 65 -20.08 -4.49 -18.11
CA SER A 65 -21.50 -4.53 -17.73
C SER A 65 -21.71 -5.11 -16.32
N LYS A 66 -22.79 -4.71 -15.65
CA LYS A 66 -23.20 -5.21 -14.32
C LYS A 66 -23.81 -6.62 -14.43
N ILE A 67 -23.35 -7.53 -13.57
CA ILE A 67 -23.77 -8.94 -13.52
C ILE A 67 -24.31 -9.29 -12.13
N SER A 68 -25.41 -10.04 -12.10
CA SER A 68 -26.04 -10.59 -10.89
C SER A 68 -25.22 -11.74 -10.29
N ARG A 69 -25.07 -11.77 -8.96
CA ARG A 69 -24.19 -12.72 -8.22
C ARG A 69 -24.95 -13.92 -7.67
N LYS A 70 -24.35 -15.10 -7.85
CA LYS A 70 -24.54 -16.27 -6.98
C LYS A 70 -23.19 -16.56 -6.33
N ILE A 71 -23.03 -16.17 -5.06
CA ILE A 71 -21.77 -16.35 -4.33
C ILE A 71 -21.62 -17.83 -4.00
N ILE A 72 -20.54 -18.43 -4.48
CA ILE A 72 -20.04 -19.72 -4.00
C ILE A 72 -18.98 -19.36 -2.93
N LEU A 73 -18.94 -20.09 -1.83
CA LEU A 73 -17.99 -19.79 -0.75
C LEU A 73 -16.63 -20.37 -1.14
N LEU A 74 -15.81 -19.70 -1.95
CA LEU A 74 -14.47 -20.20 -2.36
C LEU A 74 -13.34 -19.39 -1.72
N ILE A 75 -12.19 -20.02 -1.50
CA ILE A 75 -10.94 -19.35 -1.11
C ILE A 75 -10.03 -19.27 -2.33
N LEU A 76 -9.52 -18.09 -2.69
CA LEU A 76 -8.50 -17.92 -3.72
C LEU A 76 -7.19 -17.47 -3.07
N VAL A 77 -6.09 -18.15 -3.39
CA VAL A 77 -4.77 -17.88 -2.81
C VAL A 77 -4.03 -16.81 -3.60
N TYR A 78 -3.51 -15.82 -2.88
CA TYR A 78 -2.62 -14.79 -3.42
C TYR A 78 -1.17 -15.29 -3.45
N GLY A 79 -0.82 -15.96 -4.54
CA GLY A 79 0.55 -16.37 -4.84
C GLY A 79 0.60 -16.90 -6.27
N LYS A 80 1.31 -16.20 -7.16
CA LYS A 80 1.26 -16.46 -8.62
C LYS A 80 2.40 -17.33 -9.16
N ALA A 81 3.38 -17.62 -8.32
CA ALA A 81 4.57 -18.40 -8.66
C ALA A 81 4.88 -19.39 -7.54
N GLY A 82 5.41 -20.56 -7.87
CA GLY A 82 5.54 -21.70 -6.98
C GLY A 82 6.44 -21.44 -5.78
N TYR A 83 7.47 -20.59 -5.91
CA TYR A 83 8.31 -20.21 -4.78
C TYR A 83 7.54 -19.47 -3.67
N MET A 84 6.42 -18.80 -4.00
CA MET A 84 5.56 -18.12 -3.03
C MET A 84 4.77 -19.11 -2.17
N TRP A 85 4.63 -20.35 -2.63
CA TRP A 85 3.92 -21.43 -1.94
C TRP A 85 4.82 -22.27 -1.04
N LYS A 86 6.12 -21.92 -0.96
CA LYS A 86 7.07 -22.61 -0.08
C LYS A 86 6.56 -22.54 1.37
N ASN A 87 6.50 -23.70 2.03
CA ASN A 87 5.99 -23.88 3.40
C ASN A 87 4.50 -23.57 3.61
N ALA A 88 3.73 -23.30 2.55
CA ALA A 88 2.29 -22.99 2.68
C ALA A 88 1.40 -24.22 2.92
N LYS A 89 1.93 -25.46 2.80
CA LYS A 89 1.14 -26.70 2.83
C LYS A 89 0.23 -26.81 4.06
N ARG A 90 0.77 -26.57 5.25
CA ARG A 90 0.00 -26.61 6.51
C ARG A 90 -1.13 -25.59 6.54
N LEU A 91 -0.87 -24.37 6.04
CA LEU A 91 -1.88 -23.33 5.93
C LEU A 91 -3.00 -23.77 4.97
N ILE A 92 -2.64 -24.28 3.79
CA ILE A 92 -3.61 -24.77 2.80
C ILE A 92 -4.46 -25.92 3.35
N GLU A 93 -3.85 -26.88 4.04
CA GLU A 93 -4.56 -27.97 4.72
C GLU A 93 -5.52 -27.46 5.81
N THR A 94 -5.16 -26.38 6.51
CA THR A 94 -6.01 -25.74 7.52
C THR A 94 -7.24 -25.10 6.89
N VAL A 95 -7.05 -24.29 5.84
CA VAL A 95 -8.15 -23.54 5.23
C VAL A 95 -9.06 -24.42 4.36
N ARG A 96 -8.53 -25.51 3.81
CA ARG A 96 -9.28 -26.49 3.01
C ARG A 96 -10.42 -27.16 3.80
N LYS A 97 -10.32 -27.21 5.13
CA LYS A 97 -11.38 -27.74 6.00
C LYS A 97 -12.69 -26.96 5.89
N PHE A 98 -12.63 -25.69 5.45
CA PHE A 98 -13.79 -24.81 5.37
C PHE A 98 -14.42 -24.81 3.98
N THR A 99 -13.60 -24.78 2.92
CA THR A 99 -14.07 -24.79 1.54
C THR A 99 -12.95 -25.09 0.53
N GLU A 100 -13.30 -25.21 -0.74
CA GLU A 100 -12.39 -25.36 -1.87
C GLU A 100 -11.38 -24.21 -1.95
N VAL A 101 -10.13 -24.58 -2.21
CA VAL A 101 -8.99 -23.65 -2.31
C VAL A 101 -8.55 -23.58 -3.77
N HIS A 102 -8.57 -22.37 -4.32
CA HIS A 102 -8.26 -22.06 -5.70
C HIS A 102 -6.92 -21.35 -5.81
N ALA A 103 -6.23 -21.53 -6.94
CA ALA A 103 -4.97 -20.88 -7.24
C ALA A 103 -4.92 -20.41 -8.71
N THR A 104 -4.08 -19.41 -8.98
CA THR A 104 -3.76 -18.95 -10.33
C THR A 104 -2.24 -18.90 -10.50
N VAL A 105 -1.63 -20.08 -10.61
CA VAL A 105 -0.16 -20.27 -10.60
C VAL A 105 0.27 -20.87 -11.91
N ASN A 106 1.32 -20.31 -12.51
CA ASN A 106 1.89 -20.84 -13.75
C ASN A 106 2.72 -22.12 -13.52
N ASP A 107 3.41 -22.19 -12.39
CA ASP A 107 4.27 -23.30 -12.03
C ASP A 107 3.48 -24.56 -11.64
N ASN A 108 4.07 -25.73 -11.90
CA ASN A 108 3.53 -26.98 -11.37
C ASN A 108 3.74 -27.04 -9.85
N LEU A 109 2.71 -27.43 -9.10
CA LEU A 109 2.69 -27.44 -7.64
C LEU A 109 2.39 -28.87 -7.13
N PRO A 110 3.30 -29.84 -7.34
CA PRO A 110 3.03 -31.25 -7.06
C PRO A 110 2.65 -31.53 -5.60
N ASP A 111 3.21 -30.77 -4.66
CA ASP A 111 2.87 -30.88 -3.23
C ASP A 111 1.42 -30.49 -2.90
N PHE A 112 0.72 -29.88 -3.86
CA PHE A 112 -0.62 -29.31 -3.73
C PHE A 112 -1.64 -29.88 -4.71
N ASP A 113 -1.29 -30.80 -5.62
CA ASP A 113 -2.16 -31.31 -6.70
C ASP A 113 -3.53 -31.80 -6.21
N ASN A 114 -3.58 -32.38 -5.01
CA ASN A 114 -4.82 -32.85 -4.40
C ASN A 114 -5.43 -31.87 -3.41
N LEU A 115 -4.77 -30.76 -3.10
CA LEU A 115 -5.16 -29.76 -2.10
C LEU A 115 -5.84 -28.53 -2.71
N ILE A 116 -5.52 -28.20 -3.97
CA ILE A 116 -5.97 -26.97 -4.63
C ILE A 116 -6.57 -27.25 -6.02
N ILE A 117 -7.41 -26.32 -6.49
CA ILE A 117 -7.84 -26.23 -7.88
C ILE A 117 -7.05 -25.10 -8.54
N ASN A 118 -6.02 -25.44 -9.31
CA ASN A 118 -5.21 -24.45 -10.02
C ASN A 118 -5.83 -24.12 -11.40
N HIS A 119 -6.08 -22.83 -11.65
CA HIS A 119 -6.64 -22.29 -12.88
C HIS A 119 -5.57 -21.85 -13.88
N GLY A 120 -4.29 -21.93 -13.52
CA GLY A 120 -3.20 -21.38 -14.31
C GLY A 120 -3.20 -19.84 -14.30
N VAL A 121 -2.47 -19.23 -15.24
CA VAL A 121 -2.47 -17.77 -15.41
C VAL A 121 -3.74 -17.37 -16.16
N LEU A 122 -4.58 -16.59 -15.50
CA LEU A 122 -5.81 -16.04 -16.07
C LEU A 122 -5.59 -14.62 -16.59
N ILE A 123 -6.30 -14.25 -17.66
CA ILE A 123 -6.38 -12.86 -18.11
C ILE A 123 -7.36 -12.07 -17.24
N GLY A 124 -7.25 -10.73 -17.22
CA GLY A 124 -8.03 -9.85 -16.34
C GLY A 124 -9.54 -10.17 -16.24
N PRO A 125 -10.28 -10.27 -17.37
CA PRO A 125 -11.71 -10.61 -17.34
C PRO A 125 -12.03 -11.97 -16.70
N GLU A 126 -11.17 -12.97 -16.91
CA GLU A 126 -11.31 -14.31 -16.34
C GLU A 126 -10.98 -14.32 -14.85
N LEU A 127 -9.92 -13.60 -14.45
CA LEU A 127 -9.57 -13.41 -13.05
C LEU A 127 -10.70 -12.71 -12.30
N HIS A 128 -11.30 -11.66 -12.86
CA HIS A 128 -12.47 -11.00 -12.27
C HIS A 128 -13.69 -11.93 -12.24
N ALA A 129 -13.89 -12.76 -13.25
CA ALA A 129 -14.96 -13.76 -13.24
C ALA A 129 -14.78 -14.80 -12.14
N LEU A 130 -13.54 -15.19 -11.85
CA LEU A 130 -13.20 -16.03 -10.71
C LEU A 130 -13.42 -15.28 -9.39
N MET A 131 -12.88 -14.07 -9.23
CA MET A 131 -13.01 -13.25 -8.02
C MET A 131 -14.47 -12.98 -7.63
N ARG A 132 -15.39 -12.84 -8.59
CA ARG A 132 -16.83 -12.71 -8.31
C ARG A 132 -17.46 -13.93 -7.63
N LYS A 133 -16.79 -15.09 -7.67
CA LYS A 133 -17.20 -16.33 -6.98
C LYS A 133 -16.38 -16.59 -5.71
N VAL A 134 -15.42 -15.74 -5.38
CA VAL A 134 -14.53 -15.92 -4.22
C VAL A 134 -15.12 -15.16 -3.04
N LYS A 135 -15.11 -15.77 -1.86
CA LYS A 135 -15.46 -15.07 -0.61
C LYS A 135 -14.21 -14.59 0.14
N ILE A 136 -13.13 -15.36 0.06
CA ILE A 136 -11.88 -15.07 0.78
C ILE A 136 -10.68 -15.08 -0.17
N PHE A 137 -9.88 -14.03 -0.11
CA PHE A 137 -8.58 -13.92 -0.76
C PHE A 137 -7.48 -14.12 0.29
N LEU A 138 -6.68 -15.16 0.18
CA LEU A 138 -5.72 -15.58 1.20
C LEU A 138 -4.28 -15.19 0.84
N GLY A 139 -3.68 -14.29 1.62
CA GLY A 139 -2.26 -13.94 1.48
C GLY A 139 -1.33 -15.05 2.00
N LEU A 140 -0.21 -15.27 1.30
CA LEU A 140 0.87 -16.19 1.72
C LEU A 140 2.08 -15.47 2.36
N GLY A 141 2.02 -14.14 2.51
CA GLY A 141 3.10 -13.32 3.07
C GLY A 141 4.01 -12.72 2.01
N PHE A 142 3.81 -13.03 0.74
CA PHE A 142 4.50 -12.45 -0.41
C PHE A 142 3.61 -12.55 -1.67
N LEU A 143 3.59 -11.61 -2.62
CA LEU A 143 4.33 -10.35 -2.73
C LEU A 143 3.88 -9.28 -1.72
N PHE A 144 4.77 -8.35 -1.40
CA PHE A 144 4.47 -7.23 -0.50
C PHE A 144 3.77 -6.09 -1.26
N GLU A 145 2.72 -5.53 -0.66
CA GLU A 145 2.07 -4.29 -1.12
C GLU A 145 1.60 -4.30 -2.59
N GLY A 146 1.28 -5.48 -3.12
CA GLY A 146 0.73 -5.60 -4.47
C GLY A 146 -0.72 -5.10 -4.59
N PRO A 147 -1.21 -4.88 -5.82
CA PRO A 147 -2.57 -4.37 -6.07
C PRO A 147 -3.67 -5.43 -5.91
N ALA A 148 -3.36 -6.71 -6.08
CA ALA A 148 -4.35 -7.79 -6.11
C ALA A 148 -5.26 -7.87 -4.85
N PRO A 149 -4.75 -7.64 -3.62
CA PRO A 149 -5.64 -7.54 -2.45
C PRO A 149 -6.70 -6.43 -2.55
N LEU A 150 -6.36 -5.28 -3.13
CA LEU A 150 -7.32 -4.17 -3.30
C LEU A 150 -8.36 -4.49 -4.38
N GLU A 151 -7.94 -5.14 -5.46
CA GLU A 151 -8.83 -5.64 -6.51
C GLU A 151 -9.82 -6.69 -5.97
N ALA A 152 -9.35 -7.58 -5.10
CA ALA A 152 -10.19 -8.56 -4.40
C ALA A 152 -11.21 -7.85 -3.48
N ILE A 153 -10.75 -6.91 -2.65
CA ILE A 153 -11.63 -6.13 -1.76
C ILE A 153 -12.67 -5.33 -2.54
N ALA A 154 -12.30 -4.72 -3.67
CA ALA A 154 -13.23 -4.00 -4.55
C ALA A 154 -14.30 -4.94 -5.15
N ASN A 155 -14.00 -6.23 -5.28
CA ASN A 155 -14.96 -7.27 -5.64
C ASN A 155 -15.75 -7.80 -4.42
N GLY A 156 -15.67 -7.18 -3.25
CA GLY A 156 -16.37 -7.63 -2.03
C GLY A 156 -15.77 -8.90 -1.40
N VAL A 157 -14.56 -9.27 -1.81
CA VAL A 157 -13.83 -10.41 -1.27
C VAL A 157 -13.10 -10.00 0.01
N VAL A 158 -13.18 -10.82 1.05
CA VAL A 158 -12.45 -10.56 2.30
C VAL A 158 -10.98 -10.97 2.12
N PHE A 159 -10.05 -10.07 2.45
CA PHE A 159 -8.62 -10.35 2.39
C PHE A 159 -8.08 -10.82 3.75
N ILE A 160 -7.52 -12.02 3.80
CA ILE A 160 -6.72 -12.49 4.94
C ILE A 160 -5.27 -12.05 4.70
N ASN A 161 -4.83 -11.08 5.49
CA ASN A 161 -3.56 -10.39 5.39
C ASN A 161 -2.54 -10.95 6.41
N PRO A 162 -1.49 -11.65 5.99
CA PRO A 162 -0.48 -12.15 6.91
C PRO A 162 0.20 -11.03 7.68
N SER A 163 0.22 -11.13 9.00
CA SER A 163 0.95 -10.24 9.90
C SER A 163 2.42 -10.65 9.99
N PHE A 164 3.30 -9.68 10.27
CA PHE A 164 4.74 -9.94 10.42
C PHE A 164 5.19 -9.50 11.81
N ASN A 165 5.66 -10.48 12.59
CA ASN A 165 6.32 -10.25 13.87
C ASN A 165 7.58 -11.15 13.97
N PRO A 166 8.80 -10.59 13.90
CA PRO A 166 9.10 -9.17 13.77
C PRO A 166 8.70 -8.59 12.40
N PRO A 167 8.54 -7.25 12.29
CA PRO A 167 8.29 -6.58 11.02
C PRO A 167 9.36 -6.87 9.96
N LYS A 168 8.94 -6.91 8.69
CA LYS A 168 9.88 -7.09 7.55
C LYS A 168 10.46 -5.75 7.13
N SER A 169 11.78 -5.65 7.11
CA SER A 169 12.54 -4.48 6.69
C SER A 169 13.86 -4.91 6.07
N ARG A 170 14.72 -3.96 5.69
CA ARG A 170 16.06 -4.28 5.17
C ARG A 170 16.93 -5.06 6.16
N LYS A 171 16.61 -4.95 7.45
CA LYS A 171 17.34 -5.63 8.53
C LYS A 171 16.89 -7.08 8.71
N THR A 172 15.66 -7.42 8.31
CA THR A 172 15.02 -8.70 8.64
C THR A 172 14.61 -9.53 7.41
N SER A 173 14.77 -9.00 6.20
CA SER A 173 14.36 -9.68 4.97
C SER A 173 15.25 -9.32 3.79
N ASP A 174 15.78 -10.33 3.10
CA ASP A 174 16.67 -10.18 1.94
C ASP A 174 16.03 -9.35 0.82
N PHE A 175 14.72 -9.51 0.58
CA PHE A 175 13.99 -8.73 -0.44
C PHE A 175 14.13 -7.20 -0.27
N PHE A 176 14.30 -6.74 0.97
CA PHE A 176 14.40 -5.31 1.31
C PHE A 176 15.85 -4.84 1.47
N LYS A 177 16.83 -5.74 1.54
CA LYS A 177 18.22 -5.47 1.97
C LYS A 177 18.82 -4.22 1.31
N ASP A 178 18.64 -4.09 0.00
CA ASP A 178 19.24 -3.01 -0.80
C ASP A 178 18.26 -1.87 -1.16
N LYS A 179 17.00 -1.94 -0.71
CA LYS A 179 16.02 -0.90 -1.04
C LYS A 179 16.37 0.41 -0.30
N PRO A 180 16.16 1.61 -0.86
CA PRO A 180 16.57 2.86 -0.23
C PRO A 180 15.56 3.36 0.82
N THR A 181 15.13 2.52 1.76
CA THR A 181 14.19 2.89 2.83
C THR A 181 14.41 2.12 4.13
N LEU A 182 14.21 2.76 5.28
CA LEU A 182 14.22 2.11 6.60
C LEU A 182 12.82 1.66 7.05
N ARG A 183 11.80 1.83 6.21
CA ARG A 183 10.41 1.49 6.55
C ARG A 183 10.29 -0.01 6.86
N GLU A 184 9.51 -0.30 7.90
CA GLU A 184 9.20 -1.66 8.31
C GLU A 184 7.75 -2.02 7.97
N LEU A 185 7.54 -3.20 7.41
CA LEU A 185 6.24 -3.74 7.06
C LEU A 185 5.75 -4.67 8.17
N THR A 186 4.63 -4.32 8.79
CA THR A 186 4.01 -5.11 9.88
C THR A 186 3.02 -6.17 9.38
N SER A 187 2.80 -6.26 8.06
CA SER A 187 1.94 -7.24 7.40
C SER A 187 2.22 -7.27 5.88
N GLN A 188 1.67 -8.25 5.16
CA GLN A 188 1.84 -8.38 3.70
C GLN A 188 1.38 -7.13 2.94
N ASN A 189 0.24 -6.56 3.33
CA ASN A 189 -0.25 -5.28 2.81
C ASN A 189 -0.61 -4.33 3.97
N PRO A 190 0.36 -3.50 4.45
CA PRO A 190 0.13 -2.55 5.54
C PRO A 190 -0.93 -1.50 5.22
N TYR A 191 -1.10 -1.12 3.94
CA TYR A 191 -2.17 -0.20 3.54
C TYR A 191 -3.55 -0.82 3.80
N ALA A 192 -3.77 -2.05 3.33
CA ALA A 192 -5.03 -2.77 3.58
C ALA A 192 -5.30 -2.97 5.08
N LYS A 193 -4.25 -3.25 5.88
CA LYS A 193 -4.36 -3.33 7.34
C LYS A 193 -4.83 -2.02 7.97
N LEU A 194 -4.20 -0.89 7.60
CA LEU A 194 -4.35 0.39 8.30
C LEU A 194 -5.54 1.20 7.83
N PHE A 195 -5.84 1.20 6.53
CA PHE A 195 -6.82 2.11 5.94
C PHE A 195 -8.13 1.43 5.53
N ILE A 196 -8.15 0.10 5.47
CA ILE A 196 -9.38 -0.67 5.18
C ILE A 196 -9.79 -1.44 6.44
N GLY A 197 -8.91 -2.29 6.96
CA GLY A 197 -9.16 -3.04 8.19
C GLY A 197 -10.41 -3.94 8.11
N ARG A 198 -10.87 -4.39 9.28
CA ARG A 198 -12.10 -5.19 9.37
C ARG A 198 -13.32 -4.35 8.97
N PRO A 199 -14.37 -4.95 8.38
CA PRO A 199 -14.56 -6.39 8.12
C PRO A 199 -13.96 -6.89 6.79
N HIS A 200 -13.28 -6.04 6.02
CA HIS A 200 -12.79 -6.41 4.68
C HIS A 200 -11.37 -7.01 4.71
N VAL A 201 -10.60 -6.70 5.75
CA VAL A 201 -9.21 -7.13 5.92
C VAL A 201 -8.99 -7.68 7.32
N PHE A 202 -8.63 -8.96 7.38
CA PHE A 202 -8.27 -9.65 8.62
C PHE A 202 -6.76 -9.82 8.65
N THR A 203 -6.09 -9.07 9.53
CA THR A 203 -4.64 -9.20 9.69
C THR A 203 -4.32 -10.19 10.80
N VAL A 204 -3.70 -11.33 10.46
CA VAL A 204 -3.46 -12.45 11.38
C VAL A 204 -2.09 -13.08 11.18
N ASP A 205 -1.56 -13.74 12.20
CA ASP A 205 -0.39 -14.60 12.06
C ASP A 205 -0.79 -15.94 11.42
N ILE A 206 -0.32 -16.18 10.20
CA ILE A 206 -0.68 -17.37 9.41
C ILE A 206 0.05 -18.65 9.87
N GLU A 207 1.08 -18.54 10.70
CA GLU A 207 1.75 -19.71 11.30
C GLU A 207 0.91 -20.29 12.46
N ILE A 208 -0.01 -19.48 12.99
CA ILE A 208 -0.90 -19.86 14.09
C ILE A 208 -2.27 -20.26 13.54
N SER A 209 -2.47 -21.57 13.38
CA SER A 209 -3.69 -22.13 12.77
C SER A 209 -5.00 -21.61 13.41
N SER A 210 -5.06 -21.41 14.73
CA SER A 210 -6.27 -20.91 15.39
C SER A 210 -6.66 -19.51 14.93
N GLN A 211 -5.70 -18.59 14.77
CA GLN A 211 -6.01 -17.24 14.28
C GLN A 211 -6.56 -17.26 12.85
N VAL A 212 -6.04 -18.15 12.01
CA VAL A 212 -6.53 -18.33 10.64
C VAL A 212 -7.93 -18.91 10.64
N GLU A 213 -8.18 -19.96 11.42
CA GLU A 213 -9.51 -20.59 11.54
C GLU A 213 -10.56 -19.60 12.04
N ASP A 214 -10.24 -18.80 13.07
CA ASP A 214 -11.13 -17.78 13.61
C ASP A 214 -11.41 -16.66 12.60
N ALA A 215 -10.38 -16.18 11.89
CA ALA A 215 -10.55 -15.16 10.86
C ALA A 215 -11.40 -15.65 9.68
N ILE A 216 -11.25 -16.93 9.28
CA ILE A 216 -12.10 -17.52 8.23
C ILE A 216 -13.54 -17.63 8.71
N ARG A 217 -13.78 -18.12 9.93
CA ARG A 217 -15.14 -18.22 10.49
C ARG A 217 -15.82 -16.85 10.53
N GLU A 218 -15.12 -15.83 11.00
CA GLU A 218 -15.66 -14.47 11.06
C GLU A 218 -15.87 -13.87 9.67
N ALA A 219 -14.94 -14.09 8.72
CA ALA A 219 -15.07 -13.64 7.33
C ALA A 219 -16.24 -14.31 6.59
N LEU A 220 -16.57 -15.56 6.93
CA LEU A 220 -17.73 -16.26 6.38
C LEU A 220 -19.05 -15.73 6.95
N LEU A 221 -19.05 -15.22 8.19
CA LEU A 221 -20.21 -14.65 8.88
C LEU A 221 -20.42 -13.16 8.57
N SER A 222 -19.41 -12.45 8.07
CA SER A 222 -19.52 -11.02 7.78
C SER A 222 -20.46 -10.75 6.59
N GLN A 223 -21.46 -9.90 6.82
CA GLN A 223 -22.33 -9.36 5.78
C GLN A 223 -21.61 -8.24 5.02
N GLU A 224 -21.84 -8.16 3.70
CA GLU A 224 -21.23 -7.15 2.84
C GLU A 224 -21.72 -5.74 3.24
N SER A 225 -20.82 -4.88 3.71
CA SER A 225 -21.08 -3.44 3.80
C SER A 225 -20.67 -2.78 2.49
N LYS A 226 -21.64 -2.22 1.76
CA LYS A 226 -21.35 -1.36 0.61
C LYS A 226 -20.81 -0.04 1.13
N GLN A 227 -19.51 0.19 1.00
CA GLN A 227 -18.90 1.50 1.24
C GLN A 227 -18.90 2.32 -0.06
N ASP A 228 -19.32 3.56 0.07
CA ASP A 228 -19.42 4.56 -0.99
C ASP A 228 -18.23 5.52 -0.89
N PHE A 229 -17.51 5.75 -1.99
CA PHE A 229 -16.15 6.34 -2.00
C PHE A 229 -16.05 7.68 -2.74
N CYS A 230 -17.15 8.38 -2.97
CA CYS A 230 -17.13 9.60 -3.76
C CYS A 230 -17.11 10.88 -2.91
N TYR A 231 -15.93 11.51 -2.72
CA TYR A 231 -15.80 12.96 -2.47
C TYR A 231 -14.51 13.53 -3.07
N VAL A 232 -14.59 14.74 -3.63
CA VAL A 232 -13.50 15.45 -4.33
C VAL A 232 -13.32 16.84 -3.73
N SER A 233 -12.11 17.22 -3.27
CA SER A 233 -11.61 18.62 -3.33
C SER A 233 -10.09 18.73 -3.05
N ARG A 234 -9.50 19.91 -3.33
CA ARG A 234 -8.08 20.16 -3.71
C ARG A 234 -7.08 20.48 -2.58
N PHE A 235 -5.83 20.10 -2.89
CA PHE A 235 -4.44 20.41 -2.45
C PHE A 235 -4.19 21.31 -1.22
N PRO A 236 -3.28 20.97 -0.28
CA PRO A 236 -3.28 21.59 1.04
C PRO A 236 -2.80 23.05 1.05
N PRO A 237 -3.62 23.97 1.58
CA PRO A 237 -3.20 25.29 2.02
C PRO A 237 -2.44 25.20 3.34
N VAL A 238 -1.62 26.22 3.62
CA VAL A 238 -0.77 26.31 4.83
C VAL A 238 -1.56 26.22 6.15
N HIS A 239 -2.85 26.59 6.15
CA HIS A 239 -3.71 26.52 7.34
C HIS A 239 -4.12 25.08 7.74
N ALA A 240 -3.84 24.07 6.90
CA ALA A 240 -4.11 22.65 7.23
C ALA A 240 -3.02 22.00 8.10
N ILE A 241 -1.99 22.76 8.49
CA ILE A 241 -0.90 22.25 9.30
C ILE A 241 -1.36 22.05 10.75
N ILE A 242 -1.18 20.82 11.25
CA ILE A 242 -1.39 20.45 12.63
C ILE A 242 -0.04 20.07 13.20
N THR A 243 0.46 20.81 14.19
CA THR A 243 1.74 20.48 14.81
C THR A 243 1.52 19.51 15.96
N VAL A 244 2.16 18.34 15.88
CA VAL A 244 2.19 17.34 16.95
C VAL A 244 3.61 17.22 17.47
N GLU A 245 3.80 17.17 18.78
CA GLU A 245 5.09 16.85 19.39
C GLU A 245 5.18 15.34 19.63
N ALA A 246 6.15 14.68 18.98
CA ALA A 246 6.37 13.25 19.15
C ALA A 246 6.97 12.96 20.54
N VAL A 247 6.56 11.84 21.16
CA VAL A 247 7.22 11.38 22.38
C VAL A 247 8.63 10.88 22.08
N SER A 248 9.41 10.63 23.14
CA SER A 248 10.76 10.06 23.03
C SER A 248 10.75 8.77 22.20
N MET A 249 11.76 8.59 21.34
CA MET A 249 11.92 7.41 20.48
C MET A 249 10.73 7.15 19.55
N GLN A 250 10.02 8.20 19.11
CA GLN A 250 8.89 8.09 18.19
C GLN A 250 9.15 8.80 16.85
N SER A 251 8.64 8.24 15.76
CA SER A 251 8.64 8.88 14.44
C SER A 251 7.49 9.88 14.30
N CYS A 252 7.63 10.87 13.41
CA CYS A 252 6.51 11.77 13.12
C CYS A 252 5.34 11.07 12.43
N GLN A 253 5.61 10.02 11.67
CA GLN A 253 4.57 9.17 11.10
C GLN A 253 3.70 8.54 12.20
N ASP A 254 4.31 8.04 13.27
CA ASP A 254 3.60 7.43 14.39
C ASP A 254 2.91 8.46 15.28
N ALA A 255 3.57 9.59 15.54
CA ALA A 255 3.00 10.68 16.34
C ALA A 255 1.73 11.24 15.70
N CYS A 256 1.77 11.61 14.41
CA CYS A 256 0.58 12.08 13.70
C CYS A 256 -0.53 11.01 13.68
N ARG A 257 -0.16 9.74 13.47
CA ARG A 257 -1.12 8.63 13.40
C ARG A 257 -1.86 8.40 14.72
N GLN A 258 -1.20 8.55 15.87
CA GLN A 258 -1.86 8.42 17.18
C GLN A 258 -2.97 9.44 17.38
N HIS A 259 -2.89 10.58 16.69
CA HIS A 259 -3.91 11.63 16.69
C HIS A 259 -4.83 11.57 15.45
N ASN A 260 -4.85 10.45 14.72
CA ASN A 260 -5.64 10.27 13.49
C ASN A 260 -5.30 11.27 12.36
N PHE A 261 -4.02 11.61 12.24
CA PHE A 261 -3.48 12.49 11.20
C PHE A 261 -2.39 11.78 10.38
N LEU A 262 -2.02 12.34 9.23
CA LEU A 262 -0.88 11.91 8.42
C LEU A 262 0.27 12.93 8.54
N CYS A 263 1.50 12.44 8.61
CA CYS A 263 2.68 13.31 8.53
C CYS A 263 2.82 13.87 7.11
N GLU A 264 2.89 15.20 6.99
CA GLU A 264 2.98 15.91 5.71
C GLU A 264 4.38 16.49 5.54
N ARG A 265 5.19 15.86 4.68
CA ARG A 265 6.61 16.19 4.55
C ARG A 265 6.83 17.63 4.04
N SER A 266 5.92 18.16 3.22
CA SER A 266 6.05 19.51 2.65
C SER A 266 6.03 20.62 3.73
N PHE A 267 5.36 20.36 4.85
CA PHE A 267 5.21 21.29 5.96
C PHE A 267 6.41 21.32 6.93
N PHE A 268 7.41 20.47 6.75
CA PHE A 268 8.64 20.56 7.54
C PHE A 268 9.34 21.92 7.40
N ARG A 269 9.21 22.59 6.26
CA ARG A 269 9.75 23.95 6.07
C ARG A 269 9.11 24.98 7.01
N ILE A 270 7.85 24.77 7.40
CA ILE A 270 7.09 25.66 8.28
C ILE A 270 7.45 25.36 9.74
N VAL A 271 7.39 24.09 10.17
CA VAL A 271 7.75 23.73 11.55
C VAL A 271 9.24 23.86 11.87
N ASN A 272 10.08 24.15 10.86
CA ASN A 272 11.49 24.48 11.04
C ASN A 272 11.76 25.98 11.25
N MET A 273 10.70 26.82 11.32
CA MET A 273 10.82 28.24 11.63
C MET A 273 10.94 28.49 13.15
N PRO A 274 11.63 29.57 13.59
CA PRO A 274 11.91 29.83 15.01
C PRO A 274 10.70 29.81 15.94
N GLU A 275 9.53 30.22 15.44
CA GLU A 275 8.27 30.29 16.20
C GLU A 275 7.80 28.90 16.67
N PHE A 276 8.16 27.85 15.92
CA PHE A 276 7.85 26.47 16.27
C PHE A 276 8.94 25.83 17.13
N LEU A 277 10.20 26.23 16.94
CA LEU A 277 11.38 25.63 17.57
C LEU A 277 11.72 26.22 18.95
N ASN A 278 11.18 27.38 19.27
CA ASN A 278 11.38 28.06 20.55
C ASN A 278 10.04 28.45 21.17
N LYS A 279 9.07 27.51 21.16
CA LYS A 279 7.75 27.77 21.76
C LYS A 279 7.84 28.08 23.25
N SER A 280 8.84 27.51 23.93
CA SER A 280 9.10 27.74 25.35
C SER A 280 9.76 29.09 25.65
N GLY A 281 10.26 29.80 24.62
CA GLY A 281 11.09 31.00 24.79
C GLY A 281 12.43 30.75 25.49
N SER A 282 12.79 29.49 25.75
CA SER A 282 13.93 29.10 26.59
C SER A 282 15.22 28.87 25.79
N CYS A 283 15.15 28.86 24.46
CA CYS A 283 16.33 28.67 23.62
C CYS A 283 17.18 29.95 23.56
N ALA A 284 18.42 29.90 24.07
CA ALA A 284 19.40 30.97 23.92
C ALA A 284 19.75 31.24 22.44
N THR A 285 19.94 30.17 21.66
CA THR A 285 20.18 30.22 20.21
C THR A 285 19.66 28.94 19.55
N LEU A 286 19.17 29.04 18.31
CA LEU A 286 18.75 27.87 17.53
C LEU A 286 19.96 27.21 16.86
N ASN A 287 20.19 25.94 17.18
CA ASN A 287 21.25 25.12 16.58
C ASN A 287 20.83 24.62 15.20
N SER A 288 21.71 24.72 14.20
CA SER A 288 21.49 24.16 12.87
C SER A 288 22.14 22.78 12.78
N ILE A 289 21.36 21.73 12.49
CA ILE A 289 21.86 20.35 12.50
C ILE A 289 21.39 19.56 11.27
N PRO A 290 22.27 18.80 10.60
CA PRO A 290 21.94 18.02 9.41
C PRO A 290 21.59 16.56 9.78
N ILE A 291 20.56 16.35 10.61
CA ILE A 291 20.17 14.99 11.06
C ILE A 291 18.72 14.65 10.72
N PRO A 292 18.40 13.41 10.29
CA PRO A 292 17.07 13.06 9.75
C PRO A 292 15.87 13.18 10.70
N TYR A 293 16.10 13.39 12.00
CA TYR A 293 15.03 13.56 12.98
C TYR A 293 14.82 15.02 13.44
N ALA A 294 15.63 15.98 12.99
CA ALA A 294 15.30 17.40 13.13
C ALA A 294 14.12 17.80 12.20
N PRO A 295 13.27 18.78 12.56
CA PRO A 295 13.38 19.71 13.70
C PRO A 295 12.86 19.21 15.06
N TYR A 296 13.37 19.82 16.13
CA TYR A 296 12.91 19.71 17.52
C TYR A 296 13.28 20.98 18.31
N GLU A 297 12.87 21.10 19.57
CA GLU A 297 13.12 22.29 20.41
C GLU A 297 14.59 22.72 20.36
N CYS A 298 14.82 24.03 20.16
CA CYS A 298 16.12 24.68 20.00
C CYS A 298 16.98 24.19 18.82
N SER A 299 16.45 23.36 17.92
CA SER A 299 17.23 22.70 16.87
C SER A 299 16.53 22.68 15.51
N LYS A 300 17.05 23.47 14.57
CA LYS A 300 16.57 23.54 13.19
C LYS A 300 17.30 22.55 12.29
N GLN A 301 16.58 21.98 11.33
CA GLN A 301 17.15 21.21 10.23
C GLN A 301 17.93 22.13 9.30
N GLU A 302 19.20 21.80 9.07
CA GLU A 302 20.06 22.53 8.13
C GLU A 302 19.79 22.11 6.67
N ASN A 303 19.56 20.81 6.45
CA ASN A 303 19.39 20.26 5.11
C ASN A 303 17.95 19.81 4.88
N SER A 304 17.23 20.51 3.98
CA SER A 304 15.84 20.20 3.67
C SER A 304 15.62 18.79 3.08
N ASP A 305 16.64 18.19 2.48
CA ASP A 305 16.53 16.84 1.92
C ASP A 305 16.42 15.77 3.01
N LEU A 306 16.86 16.09 4.23
CA LEU A 306 16.82 15.20 5.40
C LEU A 306 15.50 15.26 6.17
N TYR A 307 14.55 16.11 5.78
CA TYR A 307 13.20 16.07 6.35
C TYR A 307 12.60 14.68 6.19
N SER A 308 12.16 14.06 7.29
CA SER A 308 11.70 12.68 7.27
C SER A 308 10.57 12.44 8.25
N CYS A 309 9.45 11.90 7.77
CA CYS A 309 8.38 11.44 8.64
C CYS A 309 8.77 10.17 9.42
N ALA A 310 9.59 9.30 8.82
CA ALA A 310 9.87 7.95 9.33
C ALA A 310 11.01 7.88 10.35
N SER A 311 11.88 8.89 10.43
CA SER A 311 13.06 8.84 11.29
C SER A 311 12.68 8.84 12.78
N VAL A 312 13.30 7.95 13.55
CA VAL A 312 13.15 7.85 15.01
C VAL A 312 14.44 8.37 15.67
N PRO A 313 14.36 9.30 16.63
CA PRO A 313 15.54 9.75 17.38
C PRO A 313 16.12 8.61 18.22
N THR A 314 17.45 8.54 18.29
CA THR A 314 18.17 7.58 19.16
C THR A 314 18.48 8.14 20.54
N ILE A 315 18.27 9.45 20.74
CA ILE A 315 18.54 10.17 21.99
C ILE A 315 17.19 10.38 22.69
N LEU A 316 17.13 10.02 23.98
CA LEU A 316 15.87 9.97 24.74
C LEU A 316 15.21 11.34 24.93
N ASP A 317 15.99 12.41 25.04
CA ASP A 317 15.43 13.75 25.31
C ASP A 317 14.91 14.45 24.05
N ILE A 318 15.09 13.85 22.88
CA ILE A 318 14.66 14.45 21.62
C ILE A 318 13.18 14.15 21.35
N ARG A 319 12.39 15.21 21.33
CA ARG A 319 10.97 15.20 20.96
C ARG A 319 10.80 15.93 19.63
N ARG A 320 10.39 15.19 18.60
CA ARG A 320 10.32 15.75 17.25
C ARG A 320 9.11 16.68 17.12
N ILE A 321 9.29 17.80 16.43
CA ILE A 321 8.17 18.66 16.04
C ILE A 321 7.67 18.16 14.69
N CYS A 322 6.46 17.59 14.69
CA CYS A 322 5.92 16.84 13.57
C CYS A 322 4.84 17.63 12.85
N PRO A 323 5.01 17.90 11.54
CA PRO A 323 3.98 18.51 10.73
C PRO A 323 2.99 17.45 10.29
N CYS A 324 1.77 17.53 10.80
CA CYS A 324 0.67 16.65 10.46
C CYS A 324 -0.38 17.40 9.62
N ARG A 325 -1.25 16.64 8.98
CA ARG A 325 -2.49 17.11 8.34
C ARG A 325 -3.60 16.09 8.55
N ASP A 326 -4.84 16.52 8.47
CA ASP A 326 -5.96 15.60 8.36
C ASP A 326 -6.03 14.93 6.99
N PHE A 327 -6.98 13.98 6.85
CA PHE A 327 -7.20 13.28 5.60
C PHE A 327 -8.69 12.96 5.39
N LEU A 328 -9.10 12.87 4.12
CA LEU A 328 -10.42 12.34 3.77
C LEU A 328 -10.41 10.82 3.93
N GLN A 329 -11.36 10.28 4.68
CA GLN A 329 -11.53 8.83 4.81
C GLN A 329 -11.81 8.23 3.42
N GLY A 330 -11.01 7.23 3.01
CA GLY A 330 -11.06 6.64 1.67
C GLY A 330 -10.21 7.36 0.62
N GLN A 331 -9.64 8.54 0.91
CA GLN A 331 -8.75 9.27 0.00
C GLN A 331 -7.62 9.98 0.78
N THR A 332 -6.65 9.18 1.22
CA THR A 332 -5.56 9.63 2.13
C THR A 332 -4.60 10.64 1.52
N ALA A 333 -4.58 10.78 0.19
CA ALA A 333 -3.83 11.83 -0.48
C ALA A 333 -4.43 13.23 -0.26
N LEU A 334 -5.70 13.33 0.11
CA LEU A 334 -6.44 14.59 0.32
C LEU A 334 -6.77 14.79 1.82
N PHE A 335 -7.18 16.00 2.20
CA PHE A 335 -7.37 16.51 3.57
C PHE A 335 -8.78 17.15 3.72
N LEU A 336 -9.29 17.38 4.93
CA LEU A 336 -10.61 17.97 5.18
C LEU A 336 -10.51 19.51 5.21
N LEU A 337 -11.40 20.20 4.48
CA LEU A 337 -11.64 21.63 4.68
C LEU A 337 -12.90 21.79 5.52
N VAL A 338 -12.78 22.40 6.70
CA VAL A 338 -13.93 23.02 7.36
C VAL A 338 -14.17 24.35 6.65
N TYR A 339 -15.20 24.42 5.82
CA TYR A 339 -15.73 25.72 5.41
C TYR A 339 -16.35 26.35 6.66
N ASP A 340 -15.69 27.38 7.19
CA ASP A 340 -16.32 28.25 8.17
C ASP A 340 -17.42 29.02 7.43
N SER A 341 -18.66 28.62 7.65
CA SER A 341 -19.84 29.23 7.04
C SER A 341 -20.24 30.46 7.85
N HIS A 342 -19.32 31.42 7.97
CA HIS A 342 -19.58 32.74 8.53
C HIS A 342 -18.90 33.81 7.67
N SER A 343 -19.64 34.32 6.68
CA SER A 343 -19.83 35.74 6.29
C SER A 343 -20.45 35.81 4.90
#